data_AF-A0A836JY78-F1
#
_entry.id   AF-A0A836JY78-F1
#
_cell.length_a   1.000
_cell.length_b   1.000
_cell.length_c   1.000
_cell.angle_alpha   90.00
_cell.angle_beta   90.00
_cell.angle_gamma   90.00
#
_symmetry.space_group_name_H-M   'P 1'
#
loop_
_entity.id
_entity.type
_entity.pdbx_description
1 polymer ?
#
loop_
_entity_poly.entity_id
_entity_poly.type
_entity_poly.pdbx_seq_one_letter_code
_entity_poly.pdbx_strand_id
1 'polypeptide(L)'
;LEPDFAYPLENVTIPQGRDATFTCVVNNLGGYRVSPSSSASGDHSGNVKGNARVAWIKADTKAILAIHEHVITNNARLSVTHSDYNTWTLNIRSARREDRGIYMCQVNTDPMKSQSAFLEVVIPPDIISEETSNDMMVPEGGAAKLVCKARGYPKPDIVWKREDGAEIISRSGPGKTKIPSAEGEVLTLSKVTRGEMGAYLCIASNGVPPSVSKRMMLHVHFHPMVQVPNQLVGAPIGTNVTLVCHVEASPKAINYWTRETDEMIITNSKYAMSEVKTSVYSVQMRLVIMNLQKHDLGGYKCISKNSIGDAEGNIRLYDMELPKHSRKGSDRRSEDDGGDSIGDRDHRLNHAHQGSLRETGSTLEPAFDADDNSASTTSRDNAPPATIGIVLIMLHHLVAST
;
A
#
# COMPACT_ATOMS: atom_id res chain seq x y z
N LEU A 1 30.21 54.63 0.03
CA LEU A 1 29.14 53.81 0.63
C LEU A 1 29.78 52.55 1.17
N GLU A 2 29.38 52.13 2.37
CA GLU A 2 29.90 50.91 3.00
C GLU A 2 29.25 49.66 2.35
N PRO A 3 29.98 48.54 2.19
CA PRO A 3 29.41 47.29 1.74
C PRO A 3 28.29 46.81 2.66
N ASP A 4 27.23 46.29 2.06
CA ASP A 4 26.10 45.74 2.81
C ASP A 4 25.43 44.60 2.06
N PHE A 5 24.84 43.66 2.78
CA PHE A 5 24.15 42.52 2.18
C PHE A 5 22.83 42.99 1.56
N ALA A 6 22.61 42.66 0.29
CA ALA A 6 21.37 43.02 -0.38
C ALA A 6 20.17 42.20 0.12
N TYR A 7 20.42 40.91 0.41
CA TYR A 7 19.42 39.94 0.86
C TYR A 7 20.03 39.00 1.90
N PRO A 8 19.22 38.47 2.83
CA PRO A 8 19.67 37.48 3.80
C PRO A 8 20.09 36.19 3.09
N LEU A 9 21.09 35.50 3.63
CA LEU A 9 21.51 34.19 3.15
C LEU A 9 20.46 33.13 3.55
N GLU A 10 19.96 32.38 2.57
CA GLU A 10 18.89 31.40 2.78
C GLU A 10 19.42 30.01 3.14
N ASN A 11 18.68 29.30 3.99
CA ASN A 11 18.94 27.89 4.28
C ASN A 11 18.67 27.02 3.05
N VAL A 12 19.48 25.98 2.87
CA VAL A 12 19.40 25.09 1.72
C VAL A 12 19.21 23.66 2.22
N THR A 13 18.18 22.97 1.72
CA THR A 13 17.95 21.55 1.99
C THR A 13 18.08 20.76 0.69
N ILE A 14 19.02 19.83 0.62
CA ILE A 14 19.25 19.03 -0.59
C ILE A 14 19.39 17.53 -0.30
N PRO A 15 19.02 16.65 -1.24
CA PRO A 15 19.34 15.23 -1.13
C PRO A 15 20.84 14.98 -1.25
N GLN A 16 21.37 14.00 -0.52
CA GLN A 16 22.75 13.54 -0.65
C GLN A 16 23.08 13.21 -2.12
N GLY A 17 24.27 13.63 -2.56
CA GLY A 17 24.78 13.44 -3.90
C GLY A 17 24.35 14.52 -4.91
N ARG A 18 23.44 15.45 -4.53
CA ARG A 18 23.09 16.63 -5.34
C ARG A 18 24.03 17.80 -5.04
N ASP A 19 24.05 18.76 -5.96
CA ASP A 19 24.85 19.97 -5.81
C ASP A 19 24.09 20.99 -4.92
N ALA A 20 24.80 21.61 -4.00
CA ALA A 20 24.28 22.68 -3.14
C ALA A 20 24.92 24.01 -3.53
N THR A 21 24.14 25.09 -3.47
CA THR A 21 24.61 26.42 -3.83
C THR A 21 24.15 27.46 -2.81
N PHE A 22 25.08 28.28 -2.33
CA PHE A 22 24.79 29.45 -1.50
C PHE A 22 25.14 30.71 -2.28
N THR A 23 24.21 31.68 -2.32
CA THR A 23 24.39 32.94 -3.05
C THR A 23 24.39 34.11 -2.08
N CYS A 24 25.47 34.88 -2.08
CA CYS A 24 25.67 36.05 -1.25
C CYS A 24 25.80 37.30 -2.12
N VAL A 25 24.84 38.21 -1.99
CA VAL A 25 24.81 39.46 -2.76
C VAL A 25 25.23 40.62 -1.87
N VAL A 26 26.29 41.34 -2.26
CA VAL A 26 26.88 42.45 -1.51
C VAL A 26 26.91 43.71 -2.35
N ASN A 27 26.16 44.72 -1.93
CA ASN A 27 26.15 46.04 -2.58
C ASN A 27 27.41 46.83 -2.22
N ASN A 28 27.82 47.77 -3.10
CA ASN A 28 28.92 48.71 -2.87
C ASN A 28 30.30 48.08 -2.61
N LEU A 29 30.54 46.85 -3.05
CA LEU A 29 31.80 46.13 -2.80
C LEU A 29 33.01 46.72 -3.56
N GLY A 30 32.88 46.98 -4.87
CA GLY A 30 34.00 47.31 -5.75
C GLY A 30 34.71 48.65 -5.49
N GLY A 31 34.08 49.57 -4.75
CA GLY A 31 34.62 50.90 -4.46
C GLY A 31 35.13 51.09 -3.02
N TYR A 32 34.90 50.13 -2.12
CA TYR A 32 35.23 50.28 -0.71
C TYR A 32 36.68 49.88 -0.43
N ARG A 33 37.38 50.76 0.29
CA ARG A 33 38.78 50.57 0.71
C ARG A 33 38.79 50.39 2.22
N VAL A 34 39.29 49.23 2.65
CA VAL A 34 39.47 48.90 4.06
C VAL A 34 40.70 49.66 4.56
N SER A 35 40.56 50.40 5.65
CA SER A 35 41.67 51.08 6.33
C SER A 35 42.56 50.05 7.02
N PRO A 36 43.90 50.16 6.98
CA PRO A 36 44.76 49.28 7.76
C PRO A 36 44.46 49.44 9.25
N SER A 37 44.33 48.33 9.97
CA SER A 37 44.21 48.34 11.43
C SER A 37 45.47 48.98 12.04
N SER A 38 45.28 49.87 13.01
CA SER A 38 46.29 50.75 13.59
C SER A 38 47.30 50.06 14.53
N SER A 39 47.62 48.77 14.33
CA SER A 39 48.42 47.99 15.28
C SER A 39 49.84 47.61 14.84
N ALA A 40 50.36 48.14 13.75
CA ALA A 40 51.78 47.95 13.38
C ALA A 40 52.52 49.29 13.37
N SER A 41 53.19 49.59 14.48
CA SER A 41 54.21 50.63 14.55
C SER A 41 55.42 50.24 13.71
N GLY A 42 55.84 51.12 12.80
CA GLY A 42 57.19 51.11 12.23
C GLY A 42 57.29 50.75 10.76
N ASP A 43 57.15 51.78 9.94
CA ASP A 43 58.12 52.16 8.90
C ASP A 43 58.11 51.48 7.51
N HIS A 44 58.28 52.35 6.51
CA HIS A 44 58.49 52.15 5.06
C HIS A 44 57.40 51.50 4.17
N SER A 45 56.78 52.38 3.37
CA SER A 45 56.38 52.17 1.96
C SER A 45 55.38 51.06 1.64
N GLY A 46 54.11 51.45 1.50
CA GLY A 46 53.08 50.63 0.87
C GLY A 46 51.73 50.82 1.52
N ASN A 47 51.04 51.91 1.19
CA ASN A 47 49.65 52.13 1.58
C ASN A 47 48.78 51.14 0.77
N VAL A 48 48.83 49.85 1.09
CA VAL A 48 48.00 48.82 0.45
C VAL A 48 46.59 48.98 1.00
N LYS A 49 45.85 49.91 0.40
CA LYS A 49 44.39 50.01 0.52
C LYS A 49 43.81 48.68 0.02
N GLY A 50 43.43 47.81 0.95
CA GLY A 50 42.76 46.55 0.61
C GLY A 50 41.34 46.84 0.14
N ASN A 51 40.95 46.32 -1.02
CA ASN A 51 39.54 46.36 -1.43
C ASN A 51 38.71 45.41 -0.54
N ALA A 52 37.44 45.73 -0.35
CA ALA A 52 36.51 44.81 0.30
C ALA A 52 36.43 43.48 -0.49
N ARG A 53 36.45 42.36 0.22
CA ARG A 53 36.40 41.00 -0.33
C ARG A 53 35.40 40.17 0.45
N VAL A 54 34.72 39.29 -0.26
CA VAL A 54 33.83 38.27 0.31
C VAL A 54 34.64 37.02 0.64
N ALA A 55 34.37 36.41 1.78
CA ALA A 55 34.91 35.11 2.16
C ALA A 55 33.77 34.15 2.52
N TRP A 56 33.96 32.89 2.17
CA TRP A 56 33.09 31.78 2.56
C TRP A 56 33.77 30.97 3.65
N ILE A 57 33.05 30.74 4.74
CA ILE A 57 33.56 30.05 5.93
C ILE A 57 32.53 29.00 6.35
N LYS A 58 32.97 27.78 6.64
CA LYS A 58 32.13 26.78 7.32
C LYS A 58 32.18 27.09 8.81
N ALA A 59 31.12 27.71 9.34
CA ALA A 59 31.13 28.33 10.66
C ALA A 59 31.27 27.32 11.81
N ASP A 60 30.73 26.12 11.63
CA ASP A 60 30.80 25.04 12.63
C ASP A 60 32.23 24.55 12.91
N THR A 61 33.05 24.47 11.87
CA THR A 61 34.45 24.01 11.90
C THR A 61 35.43 25.16 11.87
N LYS A 62 34.95 26.40 11.74
CA LYS A 62 35.73 27.62 11.54
C LYS A 62 36.70 27.52 10.34
N ALA A 63 36.38 26.66 9.38
CA ALA A 63 37.22 26.41 8.22
C ALA A 63 36.97 27.48 7.15
N ILE A 64 38.04 28.18 6.74
CA ILE A 64 37.98 29.10 5.60
C ILE A 64 37.88 28.27 4.33
N LEU A 65 36.80 28.46 3.58
CA LEU A 65 36.54 27.71 2.34
C LEU A 65 37.12 28.45 1.14
N ALA A 66 36.83 29.75 1.04
CA ALA A 66 37.29 30.59 -0.05
C ALA A 66 37.37 32.05 0.37
N ILE A 67 38.25 32.81 -0.30
CA ILE A 67 38.36 34.25 -0.17
C ILE A 67 38.38 34.83 -1.58
N HIS A 68 37.41 35.70 -1.87
CA HIS A 68 37.21 36.29 -3.18
C HIS A 68 37.04 35.19 -4.24
N GLU A 69 37.88 35.16 -5.27
CA GLU A 69 37.87 34.15 -6.33
C GLU A 69 38.68 32.89 -5.99
N HIS A 70 39.41 32.90 -4.88
CA HIS A 70 40.35 31.83 -4.54
C HIS A 70 39.73 30.86 -3.54
N VAL A 71 39.60 29.60 -3.93
CA VAL A 71 39.26 28.50 -3.04
C VAL A 71 40.49 28.15 -2.19
N ILE A 72 40.35 28.21 -0.87
CA ILE A 72 41.41 27.95 0.11
C ILE A 72 41.37 26.50 0.60
N THR A 73 40.18 25.92 0.70
CA THR A 73 40.01 24.52 1.10
C THR A 73 40.60 23.56 0.05
N ASN A 74 41.15 22.43 0.51
CA ASN A 74 41.61 21.34 -0.35
C ASN A 74 40.46 20.46 -0.89
N ASN A 75 39.22 20.72 -0.48
CA ASN A 75 38.07 19.94 -0.91
C ASN A 75 37.68 20.32 -2.35
N ALA A 76 38.07 19.48 -3.30
CA ALA A 76 37.85 19.65 -4.75
C ALA A 76 36.36 19.72 -5.16
N ARG A 77 35.43 19.40 -4.25
CA ARG A 77 33.98 19.53 -4.49
C ARG A 77 33.50 20.97 -4.37
N LEU A 78 34.22 21.84 -3.66
CA LEU A 78 33.85 23.23 -3.53
C LEU A 78 34.43 24.08 -4.66
N SER A 79 33.61 24.99 -5.17
CA SER A 79 34.04 26.06 -6.06
C SER A 79 33.33 27.36 -5.72
N VAL A 80 33.92 28.48 -6.10
CA VAL A 80 33.28 29.78 -5.99
C VAL A 80 33.14 30.37 -7.39
N THR A 81 31.98 30.94 -7.67
CA THR A 81 31.71 31.71 -8.88
C THR A 81 31.28 33.12 -8.47
N HIS A 82 31.61 34.11 -9.28
CA HIS A 82 31.12 35.47 -9.10
C HIS A 82 30.44 35.91 -10.41
N SER A 83 29.32 36.61 -10.28
CA SER A 83 28.57 37.14 -11.42
C SER A 83 28.20 38.59 -11.12
N ASP A 84 28.65 39.52 -11.96
CA ASP A 84 28.56 40.95 -11.69
C ASP A 84 29.27 41.33 -10.36
N TYR A 85 29.72 42.58 -10.19
CA TYR A 85 30.62 42.95 -9.07
C TYR A 85 30.03 42.80 -7.64
N ASN A 86 28.83 42.22 -7.49
CA ASN A 86 28.09 42.10 -6.24
C ASN A 86 27.66 40.68 -5.87
N THR A 87 27.64 39.69 -6.77
CA THR A 87 27.10 38.35 -6.46
C THR A 87 28.21 37.32 -6.33
N TRP A 88 28.28 36.68 -5.17
CA TRP A 88 29.28 35.69 -4.80
C TRP A 88 28.60 34.38 -4.46
N THR A 89 28.97 33.30 -5.14
CA THR A 89 28.27 32.03 -5.05
C THR A 89 29.22 30.92 -4.65
N LEU A 90 28.91 30.20 -3.58
CA LEU A 90 29.60 28.97 -3.16
C LEU A 90 28.85 27.76 -3.70
N ASN A 91 29.53 26.92 -4.47
CA ASN A 91 28.98 25.68 -5.01
C ASN A 91 29.66 24.49 -4.33
N ILE A 92 28.86 23.52 -3.87
CA ILE A 92 29.31 22.28 -3.24
C ILE A 92 28.79 21.13 -4.10
N ARG A 93 29.68 20.52 -4.89
CA ARG A 93 29.32 19.39 -5.76
C ARG A 93 29.11 18.12 -4.96
N SER A 94 28.10 17.34 -5.35
CA SER A 94 27.78 16.03 -4.77
C SER A 94 27.85 16.05 -3.25
N ALA A 95 26.92 16.80 -2.65
CA ALA A 95 26.89 17.07 -1.21
C ALA A 95 26.77 15.77 -0.41
N ARG A 96 27.48 15.74 0.72
CA ARG A 96 27.59 14.59 1.61
C ARG A 96 27.10 14.95 2.99
N ARG A 97 26.84 13.92 3.82
CA ARG A 97 26.38 14.13 5.19
C ARG A 97 27.35 14.99 6.01
N GLU A 98 28.66 14.91 5.75
CA GLU A 98 29.66 15.75 6.42
C GLU A 98 29.60 17.25 6.04
N ASP A 99 28.99 17.60 4.90
CA ASP A 99 28.86 18.99 4.47
C ASP A 99 27.78 19.73 5.23
N ARG A 100 26.82 19.00 5.83
CA ARG A 100 25.78 19.57 6.69
C ARG A 100 26.40 20.52 7.73
N GLY A 101 25.78 21.68 7.92
CA GLY A 101 26.27 22.66 8.87
C GLY A 101 25.98 24.10 8.47
N ILE A 102 26.56 25.02 9.22
CA ILE A 102 26.37 26.46 9.02
C ILE A 102 27.46 26.99 8.08
N TYR A 103 27.05 27.63 6.99
CA TYR A 103 27.90 28.33 6.05
C TYR A 103 27.73 29.83 6.22
N MET A 104 28.84 30.56 6.22
CA MET A 104 28.89 31.99 6.48
C MET A 104 29.52 32.72 5.31
N CYS A 105 28.82 33.75 4.84
CA CYS A 105 29.35 34.75 3.93
C CYS A 105 29.82 35.95 4.77
N GLN A 106 31.09 36.31 4.65
CA GLN A 106 31.72 37.35 5.45
C GLN A 106 32.38 38.40 4.55
N VAL A 107 32.26 39.68 4.91
CA VAL A 107 32.90 40.81 4.23
C VAL A 107 33.89 41.47 5.19
N ASN A 108 35.13 41.69 4.76
CA ASN A 108 36.22 42.27 5.56
C ASN A 108 36.09 43.79 5.82
N THR A 109 34.88 44.30 6.09
CA THR A 109 34.66 45.67 6.59
C THR A 109 35.21 45.82 8.01
N ASP A 110 35.33 47.06 8.50
CA ASP A 110 35.67 47.36 9.89
C ASP A 110 34.54 48.22 10.50
N PRO A 111 33.64 47.65 11.34
CA PRO A 111 33.64 46.27 11.83
C PRO A 111 33.23 45.24 10.77
N MET A 112 33.63 43.98 10.99
CA MET A 112 33.38 42.89 10.05
C MET A 112 31.89 42.51 9.97
N LYS A 113 31.34 42.47 8.75
CA LYS A 113 29.95 42.07 8.49
C LYS A 113 29.87 40.62 8.03
N SER A 114 28.86 39.88 8.50
CA SER A 114 28.63 38.49 8.09
C SER A 114 27.16 38.10 8.12
N GLN A 115 26.80 37.10 7.32
CA GLN A 115 25.51 36.41 7.35
C GLN A 115 25.71 34.91 7.23
N SER A 116 24.81 34.14 7.83
CA SER A 116 24.93 32.68 7.93
C SER A 116 23.66 31.98 7.49
N ALA A 117 23.81 30.80 6.90
CA ALA A 117 22.73 29.90 6.55
C ALA A 117 23.12 28.45 6.79
N PHE A 118 22.12 27.60 6.94
CA PHE A 118 22.29 26.19 7.23
C PHE A 118 22.11 25.34 5.98
N LEU A 119 23.05 24.42 5.74
CA LEU A 119 22.93 23.34 4.76
C LEU A 119 22.39 22.11 5.47
N GLU A 120 21.16 21.69 5.13
CA GLU A 120 20.62 20.40 5.52
C GLU A 120 20.80 19.39 4.37
N VAL A 121 21.46 18.28 4.68
CA VAL A 121 21.65 17.18 3.72
C VAL A 121 20.74 16.03 4.11
N VAL A 122 19.69 15.81 3.31
CA VAL A 122 18.69 14.77 3.54
C VAL A 122 18.97 13.53 2.70
N ILE A 123 18.48 12.37 3.14
CA ILE A 123 18.69 11.07 2.46
C ILE A 123 17.30 10.43 2.32
N PRO A 124 16.84 10.17 1.08
CA PRO A 124 15.57 9.45 0.84
C PRO A 124 15.53 8.09 1.55
N PRO A 125 14.31 7.59 1.85
CA PRO A 125 14.16 6.30 2.51
C PRO A 125 14.55 5.17 1.55
N ASP A 126 15.17 4.13 2.10
CA ASP A 126 15.55 2.92 1.38
C ASP A 126 15.35 1.69 2.28
N ILE A 127 14.69 0.65 1.76
CA ILE A 127 14.34 -0.54 2.56
C ILE A 127 15.54 -1.49 2.61
N ILE A 128 15.94 -1.85 3.83
CA ILE A 128 17.02 -2.80 4.08
C ILE A 128 16.45 -4.20 3.87
N SER A 129 16.72 -4.77 2.69
CA SER A 129 16.10 -6.01 2.23
C SER A 129 16.49 -7.22 3.09
N GLU A 130 17.71 -7.21 3.65
CA GLU A 130 18.25 -8.29 4.49
C GLU A 130 17.60 -8.34 5.89
N GLU A 131 17.12 -7.20 6.38
CA GLU A 131 16.47 -7.09 7.71
C GLU A 131 14.93 -7.09 7.63
N THR A 132 14.38 -6.92 6.43
CA THR A 132 12.95 -6.90 6.17
C THR A 132 12.47 -8.28 5.79
N SER A 133 11.38 -8.78 6.39
CA SER A 133 10.88 -10.13 6.10
C SER A 133 10.48 -10.29 4.62
N ASN A 134 10.43 -11.53 4.17
CA ASN A 134 9.91 -11.90 2.86
C ASN A 134 8.51 -12.50 3.03
N ASP A 135 8.01 -13.19 2.01
CA ASP A 135 6.75 -13.92 2.09
C ASP A 135 6.77 -14.89 3.27
N MET A 136 5.68 -14.94 4.03
CA MET A 136 5.55 -15.73 5.24
C MET A 136 4.44 -16.76 5.09
N MET A 137 4.66 -17.94 5.68
CA MET A 137 3.67 -19.01 5.77
C MET A 137 3.36 -19.27 7.24
N VAL A 138 2.09 -19.21 7.62
CA VAL A 138 1.63 -19.46 9.00
C VAL A 138 0.41 -20.37 9.00
N PRO A 139 0.27 -21.29 9.96
CA PRO A 139 -0.95 -22.06 10.11
C PRO A 139 -2.13 -21.16 10.51
N GLU A 140 -3.34 -21.51 10.10
CA GLU A 140 -4.57 -20.86 10.57
C GLU A 140 -4.68 -20.96 12.11
N GLY A 141 -5.04 -19.85 12.76
CA GLY A 141 -4.98 -19.70 14.22
C GLY A 141 -3.59 -19.41 14.78
N GLY A 142 -2.54 -19.45 13.96
CA GLY A 142 -1.16 -19.12 14.34
C GLY A 142 -0.90 -17.62 14.49
N ALA A 143 0.38 -17.26 14.62
CA ALA A 143 0.84 -15.88 14.70
C ALA A 143 1.91 -15.58 13.63
N ALA A 144 1.89 -14.36 13.08
CA ALA A 144 2.85 -13.85 12.12
C ALA A 144 3.51 -12.57 12.65
N LYS A 145 4.81 -12.42 12.43
CA LYS A 145 5.58 -11.23 12.77
C LYS A 145 6.31 -10.71 11.53
N LEU A 146 5.70 -9.74 10.87
CA LEU A 146 6.27 -9.09 9.68
C LEU A 146 7.17 -7.94 10.13
N VAL A 147 8.40 -7.90 9.64
CA VAL A 147 9.40 -6.89 9.98
C VAL A 147 9.75 -6.09 8.73
N CYS A 148 9.83 -4.77 8.85
CA CYS A 148 10.29 -3.88 7.80
C CYS A 148 11.20 -2.80 8.37
N LYS A 149 12.41 -2.74 7.82
CA LYS A 149 13.48 -1.85 8.25
C LYS A 149 13.88 -0.98 7.07
N ALA A 150 13.99 0.32 7.31
CA ALA A 150 14.44 1.27 6.32
C ALA A 150 15.51 2.19 6.89
N ARG A 151 16.43 2.60 6.03
CA ARG A 151 17.44 3.64 6.28
C ARG A 151 17.05 4.91 5.56
N GLY A 152 17.50 6.05 6.07
CA GLY A 152 17.21 7.37 5.52
C GLY A 152 17.51 8.44 6.57
N TYR A 153 17.54 9.69 6.14
CA TYR A 153 17.70 10.82 7.04
C TYR A 153 16.79 11.99 6.60
N PRO A 154 15.83 12.43 7.42
CA PRO A 154 15.50 11.94 8.78
C PRO A 154 15.15 10.43 8.84
N LYS A 155 15.14 9.84 10.05
CA LYS A 155 14.82 8.40 10.19
C LYS A 155 13.44 8.13 9.57
N PRO A 156 13.30 7.14 8.67
CA PRO A 156 12.00 6.84 8.07
C PRO A 156 11.01 6.24 9.06
N ASP A 157 9.77 6.70 8.97
CA ASP A 157 8.61 6.08 9.60
C ASP A 157 8.09 4.95 8.70
N ILE A 158 7.66 3.85 9.33
CA ILE A 158 7.13 2.67 8.65
C ILE A 158 5.64 2.56 8.89
N VAL A 159 4.89 2.41 7.80
CA VAL A 159 3.44 2.20 7.81
C VAL A 159 3.10 0.91 7.06
N TRP A 160 2.31 0.06 7.69
CA TRP A 160 1.78 -1.18 7.11
C TRP A 160 0.36 -0.98 6.59
N LYS A 161 0.09 -1.50 5.40
CA LYS A 161 -1.25 -1.55 4.79
C LYS A 161 -1.45 -2.89 4.09
N ARG A 162 -2.71 -3.29 3.89
CA ARG A 162 -3.01 -4.38 2.95
C ARG A 162 -3.11 -3.83 1.54
N GLU A 163 -2.61 -4.59 0.57
CA GLU A 163 -2.65 -4.23 -0.85
C GLU A 163 -4.09 -4.19 -1.40
N ASP A 164 -4.98 -5.03 -0.87
CA ASP A 164 -6.40 -5.11 -1.25
C ASP A 164 -7.26 -3.99 -0.65
N GLY A 165 -6.66 -3.10 0.16
CA GLY A 165 -7.37 -2.01 0.85
C GLY A 165 -8.20 -2.47 2.06
N ALA A 166 -8.17 -3.76 2.41
CA ALA A 166 -8.86 -4.23 3.60
C ALA A 166 -8.14 -3.79 4.88
N GLU A 167 -8.88 -3.75 5.98
CA GLU A 167 -8.34 -3.36 7.28
C GLU A 167 -7.49 -4.48 7.88
N ILE A 168 -6.44 -4.09 8.61
CA ILE A 168 -5.62 -4.98 9.42
C ILE A 168 -6.38 -5.27 10.72
N ILE A 169 -6.45 -6.55 11.11
CA ILE A 169 -7.10 -6.96 12.36
C ILE A 169 -6.05 -7.00 13.48
N SER A 170 -6.05 -5.96 14.31
CA SER A 170 -5.23 -5.90 15.52
C SER A 170 -5.93 -6.60 16.68
N ARG A 171 -5.16 -7.34 17.47
CA ARG A 171 -5.61 -8.07 18.66
C ARG A 171 -4.73 -7.79 19.87
N SER A 172 -4.03 -6.66 19.86
CA SER A 172 -3.10 -6.28 20.95
C SER A 172 -3.81 -5.72 22.19
N GLY A 173 -5.11 -5.40 22.10
CA GLY A 173 -5.93 -4.90 23.21
C GLY A 173 -6.99 -5.90 23.68
N PRO A 174 -7.95 -5.48 24.55
CA PRO A 174 -9.00 -6.35 25.11
C PRO A 174 -10.06 -6.83 24.09
N GLY A 175 -9.81 -6.68 22.78
CA GLY A 175 -10.73 -7.04 21.72
C GLY A 175 -10.08 -7.09 20.33
N LYS A 176 -10.89 -7.36 19.31
CA LYS A 176 -10.50 -7.28 17.90
C LYS A 176 -10.77 -5.87 17.39
N THR A 177 -9.75 -5.17 16.93
CA THR A 177 -9.87 -3.84 16.32
C THR A 177 -9.47 -3.93 14.86
N LYS A 178 -10.27 -3.34 13.98
CA LYS A 178 -9.90 -3.18 12.58
C LYS A 178 -9.28 -1.81 12.38
N ILE A 179 -8.10 -1.76 11.76
CA ILE A 179 -7.37 -0.52 11.52
C ILE A 179 -6.98 -0.44 10.04
N PRO A 180 -7.09 0.74 9.40
CA PRO A 180 -6.73 0.90 7.99
C PRO A 180 -5.22 0.79 7.75
N SER A 181 -4.42 1.09 8.77
CA SER A 181 -2.96 1.00 8.74
C SER A 181 -2.40 0.78 10.14
N ALA A 182 -1.20 0.20 10.21
CA ALA A 182 -0.46 0.03 11.45
C ALA A 182 0.92 0.69 11.32
N GLU A 183 1.36 1.39 12.37
CA GLU A 183 2.66 2.06 12.40
C GLU A 183 3.71 1.20 13.10
N GLY A 184 4.96 1.38 12.70
CA GLY A 184 6.13 0.75 13.32
C GLY A 184 6.81 -0.29 12.44
N GLU A 185 8.07 -0.58 12.77
CA GLU A 185 8.93 -1.49 12.02
C GLU A 185 8.48 -2.96 12.10
N VAL A 186 7.58 -3.30 13.03
CA VAL A 186 7.11 -4.68 13.26
C VAL A 186 5.59 -4.72 13.33
N LEU A 187 4.98 -5.46 12.41
CA LEU A 187 3.56 -5.80 12.44
C LEU A 187 3.39 -7.22 13.02
N THR A 188 2.68 -7.31 14.15
CA THR A 188 2.36 -8.59 14.79
C THR A 188 0.89 -8.93 14.56
N LEU A 189 0.64 -10.08 13.93
CA LEU A 189 -0.70 -10.64 13.72
C LEU A 189 -0.81 -11.90 14.57
N SER A 190 -1.84 -12.00 15.40
CA SER A 190 -2.09 -13.18 16.24
C SER A 190 -3.41 -13.83 15.88
N LYS A 191 -3.54 -15.14 16.10
CA LYS A 191 -4.77 -15.91 15.76
C LYS A 191 -5.25 -15.60 14.34
N VAL A 192 -4.32 -15.71 13.38
CA VAL A 192 -4.52 -15.34 11.98
C VAL A 192 -5.59 -16.22 11.35
N THR A 193 -6.52 -15.60 10.62
CA THR A 193 -7.60 -16.30 9.89
C THR A 193 -7.32 -16.32 8.39
N ARG A 194 -7.94 -17.23 7.63
CA ARG A 194 -7.80 -17.25 6.16
C ARG A 194 -8.21 -15.94 5.46
N GLY A 195 -9.10 -15.15 6.07
CA GLY A 195 -9.48 -13.82 5.56
C GLY A 195 -8.37 -12.77 5.69
N GLU A 196 -7.37 -13.01 6.54
CA GLU A 196 -6.18 -12.16 6.68
C GLU A 196 -5.06 -12.58 5.71
N MET A 197 -5.23 -13.66 4.93
CA MET A 197 -4.32 -13.99 3.84
C MET A 197 -4.26 -12.84 2.81
N GLY A 198 -3.09 -12.57 2.25
CA GLY A 198 -2.94 -11.58 1.19
C GLY A 198 -1.60 -10.85 1.21
N ALA A 199 -1.48 -9.86 0.34
CA ALA A 199 -0.31 -9.00 0.30
C ALA A 199 -0.41 -7.88 1.34
N TYR A 200 0.66 -7.73 2.10
CA TYR A 200 0.92 -6.62 2.98
C TYR A 200 2.01 -5.75 2.36
N LEU A 201 1.84 -4.44 2.45
CA LEU A 201 2.79 -3.43 2.02
C LEU A 201 3.37 -2.77 3.26
N CYS A 202 4.70 -2.80 3.40
CA CYS A 202 5.38 -1.85 4.28
C CYS A 202 5.83 -0.65 3.47
N ILE A 203 5.51 0.55 3.93
CA ILE A 203 5.79 1.82 3.27
C ILE A 203 6.72 2.61 4.18
N ALA A 204 7.89 2.99 3.68
CA ALA A 204 8.87 3.80 4.39
C ALA A 204 8.87 5.24 3.84
N SER A 205 8.72 6.21 4.73
CA SER A 205 8.74 7.63 4.38
C SER A 205 9.43 8.46 5.46
N ASN A 206 10.21 9.46 5.06
CA ASN A 206 10.83 10.43 5.96
C ASN A 206 10.60 11.88 5.50
N GLY A 207 9.58 12.11 4.67
CA GLY A 207 9.29 13.41 4.06
C GLY A 207 10.19 13.78 2.88
N VAL A 208 11.19 12.95 2.55
CA VAL A 208 12.08 13.14 1.39
C VAL A 208 11.65 12.19 0.26
N PRO A 209 11.20 12.71 -0.91
CA PRO A 209 10.82 11.86 -2.02
C PRO A 209 12.01 11.12 -2.66
N PRO A 210 11.80 9.91 -3.22
CA PRO A 210 10.56 9.14 -3.19
C PRO A 210 10.40 8.33 -1.90
N SER A 211 9.18 8.20 -1.40
CA SER A 211 8.85 7.13 -0.45
C SER A 211 8.97 5.78 -1.14
N VAL A 212 9.37 4.75 -0.40
CA VAL A 212 9.58 3.39 -0.93
C VAL A 212 8.67 2.39 -0.23
N SER A 213 8.39 1.26 -0.88
CA SER A 213 7.56 0.21 -0.29
C SER A 213 8.06 -1.19 -0.66
N LYS A 214 7.82 -2.16 0.22
CA LYS A 214 8.06 -3.59 -0.04
C LYS A 214 6.75 -4.36 0.14
N ARG A 215 6.45 -5.22 -0.82
CA ARG A 215 5.30 -6.14 -0.82
C ARG A 215 5.70 -7.49 -0.26
N MET A 216 4.87 -8.03 0.64
CA MET A 216 5.09 -9.30 1.33
C MET A 216 3.79 -10.10 1.35
N MET A 217 3.81 -11.33 0.85
CA MET A 217 2.65 -12.22 0.89
C MET A 217 2.56 -12.96 2.22
N LEU A 218 1.42 -12.84 2.90
CA LEU A 218 1.06 -13.68 4.02
C LEU A 218 0.22 -14.86 3.52
N HIS A 219 0.81 -16.06 3.55
CA HIS A 219 0.13 -17.33 3.28
C HIS A 219 -0.37 -17.95 4.58
N VAL A 220 -1.67 -18.20 4.65
CA VAL A 220 -2.31 -18.91 5.77
C VAL A 220 -2.56 -20.35 5.37
N HIS A 221 -1.99 -21.32 6.06
CA HIS A 221 -2.13 -22.75 5.77
C HIS A 221 -3.23 -23.40 6.61
N PHE A 222 -4.09 -24.17 5.96
CA PHE A 222 -5.19 -24.90 6.57
C PHE A 222 -5.54 -26.16 5.75
N HIS A 223 -6.16 -27.14 6.43
CA HIS A 223 -6.63 -28.38 5.81
C HIS A 223 -7.65 -28.09 4.71
N PRO A 224 -7.75 -28.92 3.65
CA PRO A 224 -8.81 -28.76 2.68
C PRO A 224 -10.19 -28.86 3.33
N MET A 225 -11.14 -28.08 2.86
CA MET A 225 -12.54 -28.15 3.25
C MET A 225 -13.38 -28.35 2.00
N VAL A 226 -14.20 -29.40 1.98
CA VAL A 226 -15.06 -29.74 0.85
C VAL A 226 -16.51 -29.47 1.22
N GLN A 227 -17.19 -28.64 0.44
CA GLN A 227 -18.61 -28.34 0.56
C GLN A 227 -19.36 -28.85 -0.66
N VAL A 228 -20.38 -29.67 -0.41
CA VAL A 228 -21.21 -30.29 -1.45
C VAL A 228 -22.58 -29.61 -1.44
N PRO A 229 -22.90 -28.74 -2.43
CA PRO A 229 -24.17 -28.02 -2.43
C PRO A 229 -25.38 -28.95 -2.61
N ASN A 230 -25.22 -30.01 -3.42
CA ASN A 230 -26.26 -31.01 -3.68
C ASN A 230 -25.69 -32.40 -3.42
N GLN A 231 -25.95 -32.97 -2.24
CA GLN A 231 -25.49 -34.32 -1.88
C GLN A 231 -26.33 -35.42 -2.56
N LEU A 232 -27.51 -35.09 -3.04
CA LEU A 232 -28.41 -36.01 -3.75
C LEU A 232 -28.81 -35.37 -5.08
N VAL A 233 -28.36 -35.97 -6.18
CA VAL A 233 -28.56 -35.45 -7.54
C VAL A 233 -29.37 -36.46 -8.33
N GLY A 234 -30.51 -36.03 -8.86
CA GLY A 234 -31.34 -36.86 -9.73
C GLY A 234 -31.22 -36.40 -11.17
N ALA A 235 -31.04 -37.33 -12.10
CA ALA A 235 -30.98 -37.03 -13.53
C ALA A 235 -31.61 -38.16 -14.36
N PRO A 236 -32.35 -37.84 -15.44
CA PRO A 236 -32.90 -38.86 -16.31
C PRO A 236 -31.80 -39.60 -17.10
N ILE A 237 -31.99 -40.90 -17.30
CA ILE A 237 -31.15 -41.70 -18.20
C ILE A 237 -31.07 -41.05 -19.60
N GLY A 238 -29.88 -41.06 -20.20
CA GLY A 238 -29.59 -40.48 -21.51
C GLY A 238 -29.16 -39.01 -21.48
N THR A 239 -29.31 -38.32 -20.35
CA THR A 239 -28.91 -36.90 -20.19
C THR A 239 -27.47 -36.76 -19.71
N ASN A 240 -26.92 -35.55 -19.81
CA ASN A 240 -25.63 -35.23 -19.19
C ASN A 240 -25.88 -34.63 -17.81
N VAL A 241 -25.17 -35.12 -16.79
CA VAL A 241 -25.29 -34.64 -15.41
C VAL A 241 -23.97 -34.05 -14.94
N THR A 242 -24.03 -32.97 -14.15
CA THR A 242 -22.84 -32.34 -13.58
C THR A 242 -22.90 -32.42 -12.06
N LEU A 243 -21.90 -33.04 -11.46
CA LEU A 243 -21.68 -33.04 -10.02
C LEU A 243 -20.70 -31.92 -9.66
N VAL A 244 -20.93 -31.25 -8.53
CA VAL A 244 -20.17 -30.05 -8.14
C VAL A 244 -19.75 -30.15 -6.68
N CYS A 245 -18.49 -29.81 -6.40
CA CYS A 245 -17.97 -29.59 -5.06
C CYS A 245 -17.25 -28.23 -4.98
N HIS A 246 -17.37 -27.54 -3.85
CA HIS A 246 -16.60 -26.34 -3.55
C HIS A 246 -15.50 -26.72 -2.56
N VAL A 247 -14.28 -26.33 -2.86
CA VAL A 247 -13.09 -26.68 -2.09
C VAL A 247 -12.38 -25.41 -1.66
N GLU A 248 -12.10 -25.29 -0.37
CA GLU A 248 -11.16 -24.30 0.14
C GLU A 248 -9.92 -24.99 0.69
N ALA A 249 -8.74 -24.61 0.21
CA ALA A 249 -7.49 -25.20 0.68
C ALA A 249 -6.29 -24.26 0.48
N SER A 250 -5.38 -24.28 1.46
CA SER A 250 -4.09 -23.61 1.38
C SER A 250 -3.03 -24.38 2.18
N PRO A 251 -1.88 -24.80 1.62
CA PRO A 251 -1.45 -24.60 0.23
C PRO A 251 -2.40 -25.23 -0.78
N LYS A 252 -2.22 -24.87 -2.06
CA LYS A 252 -3.02 -25.39 -3.17
C LYS A 252 -3.12 -26.92 -3.08
N ALA A 253 -4.35 -27.42 -3.02
CA ALA A 253 -4.64 -28.85 -2.98
C ALA A 253 -4.65 -29.47 -4.38
N ILE A 254 -4.44 -30.79 -4.41
CA ILE A 254 -4.74 -31.66 -5.54
C ILE A 254 -6.17 -32.16 -5.34
N ASN A 255 -7.02 -31.98 -6.35
CA ASN A 255 -8.41 -32.43 -6.28
C ASN A 255 -8.70 -33.48 -7.36
N TYR A 256 -9.51 -34.48 -7.00
CA TYR A 256 -9.87 -35.59 -7.87
C TYR A 256 -11.21 -36.20 -7.47
N TRP A 257 -11.79 -36.98 -8.37
CA TRP A 257 -13.06 -37.67 -8.15
C TRP A 257 -12.84 -39.17 -8.05
N THR A 258 -13.61 -39.83 -7.21
CA THR A 258 -13.68 -41.29 -7.12
C THR A 258 -15.13 -41.75 -7.12
N ARG A 259 -15.37 -43.01 -7.45
CA ARG A 259 -16.63 -43.67 -7.07
C ARG A 259 -16.61 -44.01 -5.58
N GLU A 260 -17.77 -44.39 -5.04
CA GLU A 260 -17.90 -44.90 -3.67
C GLU A 260 -17.03 -46.15 -3.41
N THR A 261 -16.67 -46.88 -4.46
CA THR A 261 -15.74 -48.02 -4.46
C THR A 261 -14.26 -47.62 -4.40
N ASP A 262 -13.96 -46.34 -4.21
CA ASP A 262 -12.62 -45.73 -4.25
C ASP A 262 -11.89 -45.89 -5.60
N GLU A 263 -12.62 -46.25 -6.66
CA GLU A 263 -12.11 -46.24 -8.03
C GLU A 263 -11.95 -44.80 -8.52
N MET A 264 -10.73 -44.42 -8.90
CA MET A 264 -10.43 -43.08 -9.40
C MET A 264 -11.06 -42.83 -10.76
N ILE A 265 -11.77 -41.70 -10.88
CA ILE A 265 -12.41 -41.29 -12.13
C ILE A 265 -11.40 -40.48 -12.94
N ILE A 266 -11.16 -40.91 -14.17
CA ILE A 266 -10.27 -40.25 -15.14
C ILE A 266 -11.07 -39.66 -16.29
N THR A 267 -10.58 -38.56 -16.87
CA THR A 267 -11.24 -37.90 -18.01
C THR A 267 -11.20 -38.81 -19.24
N ASN A 268 -12.35 -39.02 -19.86
CA ASN A 268 -12.52 -39.82 -21.08
C ASN A 268 -13.80 -39.39 -21.83
N SER A 269 -14.32 -40.22 -22.74
CA SER A 269 -15.58 -39.93 -23.45
C SER A 269 -16.82 -39.93 -22.55
N LYS A 270 -16.75 -40.58 -21.38
CA LYS A 270 -17.83 -40.69 -20.40
C LYS A 270 -17.77 -39.58 -19.34
N TYR A 271 -16.57 -39.28 -18.83
CA TYR A 271 -16.36 -38.32 -17.75
C TYR A 271 -15.53 -37.14 -18.22
N ALA A 272 -16.02 -35.92 -17.99
CA ALA A 272 -15.27 -34.69 -18.21
C ALA A 272 -15.15 -33.92 -16.89
N MET A 273 -13.92 -33.69 -16.43
CA MET A 273 -13.64 -32.97 -15.19
C MET A 273 -13.09 -31.59 -15.47
N SER A 274 -13.50 -30.61 -14.67
CA SER A 274 -12.96 -29.24 -14.73
C SER A 274 -12.89 -28.63 -13.34
N GLU A 275 -11.95 -27.70 -13.15
CA GLU A 275 -11.81 -26.89 -11.95
C GLU A 275 -11.96 -25.41 -12.31
N VAL A 276 -12.79 -24.71 -11.56
CA VAL A 276 -13.00 -23.25 -11.71
C VAL A 276 -12.48 -22.58 -10.45
N LYS A 277 -11.44 -21.75 -10.56
CA LYS A 277 -10.92 -20.97 -9.42
C LYS A 277 -11.90 -19.85 -9.08
N THR A 278 -12.30 -19.75 -7.82
CA THR A 278 -13.20 -18.70 -7.32
C THR A 278 -12.45 -17.67 -6.47
N SER A 279 -11.36 -18.06 -5.80
CA SER A 279 -10.48 -17.15 -5.07
C SER A 279 -9.03 -17.65 -5.07
N VAL A 280 -8.14 -17.01 -4.30
CA VAL A 280 -6.74 -17.45 -4.12
C VAL A 280 -6.64 -18.85 -3.50
N TYR A 281 -7.61 -19.23 -2.65
CA TYR A 281 -7.64 -20.51 -1.93
C TYR A 281 -8.94 -21.31 -2.15
N SER A 282 -9.85 -20.85 -3.01
CA SER A 282 -11.16 -21.49 -3.27
C SER A 282 -11.30 -21.94 -4.73
N VAL A 283 -11.73 -23.18 -4.92
CA VAL A 283 -11.90 -23.85 -6.22
C VAL A 283 -13.23 -24.59 -6.25
N GLN A 284 -13.96 -24.48 -7.36
CA GLN A 284 -15.12 -25.30 -7.65
C GLN A 284 -14.72 -26.46 -8.58
N MET A 285 -14.85 -27.69 -8.09
CA MET A 285 -14.67 -28.92 -8.87
C MET A 285 -15.97 -29.28 -9.58
N ARG A 286 -15.87 -29.71 -10.83
CA ARG A 286 -17.01 -30.19 -11.63
C ARG A 286 -16.69 -31.52 -12.28
N LEU A 287 -17.59 -32.48 -12.16
CA LEU A 287 -17.57 -33.76 -12.87
C LEU A 287 -18.81 -33.85 -13.75
N VAL A 288 -18.62 -33.83 -15.06
CA VAL A 288 -19.68 -34.03 -16.05
C VAL A 288 -19.69 -35.50 -16.47
N ILE A 289 -20.84 -36.15 -16.33
CA ILE A 289 -21.08 -37.53 -16.75
C ILE A 289 -21.96 -37.47 -18.00
N MET A 290 -21.41 -37.89 -19.14
CA MET A 290 -22.07 -37.83 -20.45
C MET A 290 -23.01 -39.02 -20.67
N ASN A 291 -24.19 -38.81 -21.25
CA ASN A 291 -25.14 -39.86 -21.61
C ASN A 291 -25.39 -40.86 -20.47
N LEU A 292 -25.99 -40.40 -19.37
CA LEU A 292 -26.18 -41.15 -18.13
C LEU A 292 -26.84 -42.51 -18.35
N GLN A 293 -26.26 -43.58 -17.80
CA GLN A 293 -26.76 -44.95 -17.86
C GLN A 293 -27.01 -45.50 -16.45
N LYS A 294 -27.76 -46.61 -16.35
CA LYS A 294 -28.08 -47.24 -15.06
C LYS A 294 -26.84 -47.64 -14.23
N HIS A 295 -25.73 -48.00 -14.87
CA HIS A 295 -24.48 -48.37 -14.19
C HIS A 295 -23.65 -47.16 -13.71
N ASP A 296 -24.04 -45.94 -14.08
CA ASP A 296 -23.43 -44.71 -13.57
C ASP A 296 -24.07 -44.21 -12.29
N LEU A 297 -25.25 -44.74 -11.94
CA LEU A 297 -25.92 -44.40 -10.70
C LEU A 297 -25.12 -44.95 -9.51
N GLY A 298 -25.19 -44.24 -8.38
CA GLY A 298 -24.45 -44.61 -7.17
C GLY A 298 -23.77 -43.43 -6.49
N GLY A 299 -22.88 -43.73 -5.55
CA GLY A 299 -22.09 -42.75 -4.83
C GLY A 299 -20.85 -42.32 -5.59
N TYR A 300 -20.58 -41.02 -5.52
CA TYR A 300 -19.39 -40.34 -6.03
C TYR A 300 -18.76 -39.55 -4.88
N LYS A 301 -17.42 -39.54 -4.83
CA LYS A 301 -16.66 -38.71 -3.88
C LYS A 301 -15.84 -37.68 -4.63
N CYS A 302 -15.83 -36.45 -4.16
CA CYS A 302 -14.84 -35.46 -4.51
C CYS A 302 -13.82 -35.37 -3.37
N ILE A 303 -12.55 -35.56 -3.67
CA ILE A 303 -11.48 -35.61 -2.68
C ILE A 303 -10.49 -34.49 -2.97
N SER A 304 -10.06 -33.80 -1.91
CA SER A 304 -9.07 -32.74 -1.96
C SER A 304 -7.97 -33.00 -0.94
N LYS A 305 -6.71 -32.88 -1.37
CA LYS A 305 -5.53 -33.14 -0.53
C LYS A 305 -4.46 -32.09 -0.70
N ASN A 306 -3.99 -31.51 0.40
CA ASN A 306 -2.81 -30.64 0.43
C ASN A 306 -1.75 -31.18 1.41
N SER A 307 -0.68 -30.41 1.64
CA SER A 307 0.40 -30.79 2.56
C SER A 307 0.00 -30.79 4.03
N ILE A 308 -1.18 -30.27 4.38
CA ILE A 308 -1.69 -30.15 5.75
C ILE A 308 -2.69 -31.28 6.06
N GLY A 309 -3.43 -31.76 5.06
CA GLY A 309 -4.36 -32.86 5.21
C GLY A 309 -5.23 -33.09 3.99
N ASP A 310 -6.34 -33.79 4.19
CA ASP A 310 -7.30 -34.17 3.17
C ASP A 310 -8.75 -33.99 3.66
N ALA A 311 -9.66 -33.86 2.71
CA ALA A 311 -11.10 -33.84 2.94
C ALA A 311 -11.84 -34.41 1.74
N GLU A 312 -13.02 -34.99 2.01
CA GLU A 312 -13.89 -35.58 0.99
C GLU A 312 -15.34 -35.09 1.12
N GLY A 313 -16.06 -35.11 0.00
CA GLY A 313 -17.49 -34.84 -0.07
C GLY A 313 -18.19 -35.94 -0.86
N ASN A 314 -19.32 -36.41 -0.33
CA ASN A 314 -20.10 -37.51 -0.92
C ASN A 314 -21.32 -36.97 -1.67
N ILE A 315 -21.56 -37.49 -2.88
CA ILE A 315 -22.71 -37.18 -3.74
C ILE A 315 -23.34 -38.50 -4.19
N ARG A 316 -24.66 -38.65 -4.03
CA ARG A 316 -25.42 -39.79 -4.53
C ARG A 316 -26.20 -39.40 -5.78
N LEU A 317 -25.93 -40.11 -6.87
CA LEU A 317 -26.61 -39.94 -8.16
C LEU A 317 -27.69 -41.01 -8.33
N TYR A 318 -28.93 -40.60 -8.61
CA TYR A 318 -30.07 -41.48 -8.81
C TYR A 318 -30.85 -41.15 -10.09
N ASP A 319 -31.62 -42.12 -10.58
CA ASP A 319 -32.47 -41.93 -11.76
C ASP A 319 -33.67 -41.05 -11.40
N MET A 320 -33.90 -40.01 -12.19
CA MET A 320 -35.07 -39.15 -12.07
C MET A 320 -35.96 -39.35 -13.29
N GLU A 321 -37.10 -40.01 -13.10
CA GLU A 321 -38.09 -40.18 -14.15
C GLU A 321 -38.80 -38.84 -14.44
N LEU A 322 -38.85 -38.47 -15.72
CA LEU A 322 -39.64 -37.31 -16.16
C LEU A 322 -41.15 -37.67 -16.12
N PRO A 323 -42.02 -36.78 -15.64
CA PRO A 323 -43.46 -37.01 -15.66
C PRO A 323 -43.96 -37.27 -17.09
N LYS A 324 -44.59 -38.43 -17.31
CA LYS A 324 -45.23 -38.76 -18.59
C LYS A 324 -46.47 -37.89 -18.76
N HIS A 325 -46.42 -36.91 -19.68
CA HIS A 325 -47.64 -36.20 -20.11
C HIS A 325 -48.56 -37.18 -20.83
N SER A 326 -49.61 -37.67 -20.16
CA SER A 326 -50.63 -38.52 -20.78
C SER A 326 -51.53 -37.68 -21.70
N ARG A 327 -51.37 -37.79 -23.01
CA ARG A 327 -52.45 -37.46 -23.95
C ARG A 327 -53.55 -38.52 -23.79
N LYS A 328 -54.64 -38.18 -23.10
CA LYS A 328 -55.87 -38.98 -23.16
C LYS A 328 -56.55 -38.73 -24.51
N GLY A 329 -56.37 -39.65 -25.45
CA GLY A 329 -57.23 -39.78 -26.62
C GLY A 329 -58.55 -40.42 -26.21
N SER A 330 -59.66 -39.71 -26.41
CA SER A 330 -61.01 -40.22 -26.24
C SER A 330 -61.45 -40.95 -27.51
N ASP A 331 -61.36 -42.28 -27.50
CA ASP A 331 -62.13 -43.14 -28.40
C ASP A 331 -63.34 -43.67 -27.62
N ARG A 332 -64.52 -43.09 -27.87
CA ARG A 332 -65.81 -43.77 -27.69
C ARG A 332 -66.77 -43.31 -28.80
N ARG A 333 -67.15 -44.28 -29.63
CA ARG A 333 -68.32 -44.25 -30.51
C ARG A 333 -69.60 -44.30 -29.67
N SER A 334 -70.59 -43.50 -30.04
CA SER A 334 -72.02 -43.86 -30.00
C SER A 334 -72.80 -42.88 -30.87
N GLU A 335 -73.60 -43.45 -31.76
CA GLU A 335 -74.58 -42.83 -32.67
C GLU A 335 -75.81 -42.28 -31.92
N ASP A 336 -76.53 -41.38 -32.60
CA ASP A 336 -77.90 -40.83 -32.39
C ASP A 336 -78.14 -39.97 -31.12
N ASP A 337 -78.82 -38.82 -31.15
CA ASP A 337 -79.92 -38.35 -32.01
C ASP A 337 -80.04 -36.79 -31.92
N GLY A 338 -80.58 -36.18 -32.98
CA GLY A 338 -81.46 -35.00 -32.99
C GLY A 338 -81.04 -33.62 -32.43
N GLY A 339 -80.96 -32.62 -33.32
CA GLY A 339 -81.68 -31.35 -33.10
C GLY A 339 -80.89 -30.04 -33.02
N ASP A 340 -81.05 -29.26 -34.10
CA ASP A 340 -81.20 -27.80 -34.15
C ASP A 340 -79.97 -26.84 -34.18
N SER A 341 -79.63 -26.48 -35.42
CA SER A 341 -79.61 -25.14 -36.03
C SER A 341 -79.02 -23.89 -35.32
N ILE A 342 -78.26 -23.17 -36.17
CA ILE A 342 -77.96 -21.72 -36.20
C ILE A 342 -76.64 -21.27 -35.54
N GLY A 343 -75.73 -20.73 -36.37
CA GLY A 343 -74.83 -19.66 -35.92
C GLY A 343 -73.40 -19.64 -36.49
N ASP A 344 -73.28 -19.52 -37.81
CA ASP A 344 -72.27 -18.74 -38.55
C ASP A 344 -71.20 -17.96 -37.74
N ARG A 345 -69.91 -18.33 -37.86
CA ARG A 345 -68.81 -17.46 -38.37
C ARG A 345 -67.41 -18.04 -38.16
N ASP A 346 -66.68 -18.02 -39.26
CA ASP A 346 -65.27 -18.37 -39.40
C ASP A 346 -64.32 -17.15 -39.22
N HIS A 347 -63.06 -17.48 -38.94
CA HIS A 347 -61.81 -16.75 -39.27
C HIS A 347 -61.29 -15.54 -38.45
N ARG A 348 -60.21 -15.79 -37.66
CA ARG A 348 -58.78 -15.37 -37.86
C ARG A 348 -58.02 -15.39 -36.52
N LEU A 349 -57.05 -16.29 -36.29
CA LEU A 349 -55.61 -16.30 -36.65
C LEU A 349 -54.68 -15.38 -35.81
N ASN A 350 -53.75 -16.05 -35.10
CA ASN A 350 -52.39 -15.65 -34.66
C ASN A 350 -52.26 -14.45 -33.68
N HIS A 351 -51.28 -14.33 -32.77
CA HIS A 351 -49.87 -14.71 -32.76
C HIS A 351 -49.28 -14.79 -31.32
N ALA A 352 -48.07 -15.33 -31.24
CA ALA A 352 -47.21 -15.62 -30.09
C ALA A 352 -46.85 -14.44 -29.16
N HIS A 353 -46.54 -14.76 -27.89
CA HIS A 353 -45.71 -13.92 -27.02
C HIS A 353 -44.60 -14.71 -26.31
N GLN A 354 -43.36 -14.38 -26.69
CA GLN A 354 -42.12 -14.61 -25.96
C GLN A 354 -42.02 -13.61 -24.81
N GLY A 355 -41.82 -14.10 -23.58
CA GLY A 355 -41.50 -13.27 -22.42
C GLY A 355 -39.99 -13.12 -22.27
N SER A 356 -39.49 -11.91 -22.50
CA SER A 356 -38.14 -11.45 -22.18
C SER A 356 -38.17 -10.72 -20.83
N LEU A 357 -37.39 -11.16 -19.86
CA LEU A 357 -37.12 -10.42 -18.62
C LEU A 357 -36.00 -9.41 -18.86
N ARG A 358 -36.28 -8.13 -18.62
CA ARG A 358 -35.28 -7.07 -18.53
C ARG A 358 -35.49 -6.26 -17.26
N GLU A 359 -34.35 -5.87 -16.71
CA GLU A 359 -34.08 -5.16 -15.47
C GLU A 359 -34.78 -3.79 -15.36
N THR A 360 -35.13 -3.40 -14.15
CA THR A 360 -35.23 -1.99 -13.75
C THR A 360 -34.45 -1.78 -12.45
N GLY A 361 -33.42 -0.93 -12.54
CA GLY A 361 -32.64 -0.45 -11.42
C GLY A 361 -33.40 0.61 -10.62
N SER A 362 -33.11 0.66 -9.33
CA SER A 362 -33.55 1.73 -8.42
C SER A 362 -32.36 2.61 -8.06
N THR A 363 -32.48 3.89 -8.41
CA THR A 363 -31.61 4.98 -7.95
C THR A 363 -32.39 5.74 -6.89
N LEU A 364 -31.82 5.83 -5.68
CA LEU A 364 -32.26 6.69 -4.59
C LEU A 364 -31.27 7.86 -4.49
N GLU A 365 -31.72 9.06 -4.83
CA GLU A 365 -31.10 10.33 -4.42
C GLU A 365 -31.84 10.87 -3.18
N PRO A 366 -31.14 11.51 -2.24
CA PRO A 366 -31.76 12.46 -1.32
C PRO A 366 -31.56 13.91 -1.79
N ALA A 367 -32.65 14.67 -1.71
CA ALA A 367 -32.77 16.06 -2.06
C ALA A 367 -32.00 17.00 -1.11
N PHE A 368 -31.48 18.07 -1.71
CA PHE A 368 -31.00 19.28 -1.06
C PHE A 368 -32.19 20.18 -0.71
N ASP A 369 -32.28 20.63 0.53
CA ASP A 369 -33.00 21.86 0.91
C ASP A 369 -32.02 22.81 1.59
N ALA A 370 -31.99 24.04 1.08
CA ALA A 370 -31.37 25.19 1.68
C ALA A 370 -32.47 26.05 2.28
N ASP A 371 -32.29 26.50 3.52
CA ASP A 371 -32.82 27.78 3.94
C ASP A 371 -31.99 28.38 5.08
N ASP A 372 -31.80 29.68 4.93
CA ASP A 372 -30.99 30.61 5.68
C ASP A 372 -31.79 31.19 6.86
N ASN A 373 -31.18 31.30 8.06
CA ASN A 373 -31.40 32.47 8.90
C ASN A 373 -30.42 32.60 10.07
N SER A 374 -29.88 33.80 10.14
CA SER A 374 -28.99 34.40 11.13
C SER A 374 -29.55 34.48 12.57
N ALA A 375 -28.67 34.37 13.57
CA ALA A 375 -28.26 35.48 14.46
C ALA A 375 -27.85 35.06 15.90
N SER A 376 -26.62 35.45 16.25
CA SER A 376 -26.17 36.07 17.51
C SER A 376 -25.98 35.27 18.82
N THR A 377 -24.69 35.26 19.21
CA THR A 377 -24.11 35.67 20.52
C THR A 377 -24.21 34.79 21.77
N THR A 378 -23.02 34.49 22.33
CA THR A 378 -22.53 34.57 23.75
C THR A 378 -21.63 33.37 24.08
N SER A 379 -20.30 33.53 24.05
CA SER A 379 -19.41 33.79 25.19
C SER A 379 -19.50 32.79 26.36
N ARG A 380 -18.45 31.97 26.55
CA ARG A 380 -17.59 31.92 27.75
C ARG A 380 -16.81 30.60 27.85
N ASP A 381 -15.49 30.76 27.90
CA ASP A 381 -14.54 30.20 28.86
C ASP A 381 -14.98 28.99 29.72
N ASN A 382 -14.21 27.90 29.65
CA ASN A 382 -13.45 27.42 30.81
C ASN A 382 -12.57 26.21 30.44
N ALA A 383 -11.26 26.42 30.48
CA ALA A 383 -10.26 25.37 30.66
C ALA A 383 -10.02 25.12 32.16
N PRO A 384 -9.72 23.89 32.59
CA PRO A 384 -9.02 23.65 33.84
C PRO A 384 -7.54 23.27 33.59
N PRO A 385 -6.64 23.54 34.55
CA PRO A 385 -5.20 23.41 34.37
C PRO A 385 -4.75 21.96 34.57
N ALA A 386 -3.88 21.46 33.69
CA ALA A 386 -3.10 20.26 33.95
C ALA A 386 -1.86 20.63 34.78
N THR A 387 -1.77 19.98 35.93
CA THR A 387 -0.77 20.13 36.98
C THR A 387 0.64 19.77 36.52
N ILE A 388 1.58 20.61 36.95
CA ILE A 388 3.04 20.43 36.86
C ILE A 388 3.44 19.25 37.74
N GLY A 389 3.91 18.16 37.12
CA GLY A 389 4.58 17.05 37.79
C GLY A 389 6.09 17.14 37.56
N ILE A 390 6.80 17.75 38.52
CA ILE A 390 8.26 17.68 38.64
C ILE A 390 8.62 16.27 39.12
N VAL A 391 9.42 15.53 38.35
CA VAL A 391 10.16 14.37 38.86
C VAL A 391 11.65 14.65 38.66
N LEU A 392 12.29 14.96 39.79
CA LEU A 392 13.73 15.13 39.93
C LEU A 392 14.36 13.77 40.30
N ILE A 393 15.34 13.35 39.48
CA ILE A 393 16.63 12.73 39.82
C ILE A 393 16.64 11.52 40.79
N MET A 394 17.14 10.38 40.30
CA MET A 394 18.36 9.68 40.80
C MET A 394 18.37 8.24 40.28
N LEU A 395 19.40 7.87 39.48
CA LEU A 395 20.21 6.69 39.80
C LEU A 395 21.52 6.72 39.00
N HIS A 396 22.60 7.05 39.71
CA HIS A 396 23.96 6.70 39.37
C HIS A 396 24.14 5.18 39.51
N HIS A 397 24.83 4.54 38.57
CA HIS A 397 25.67 3.38 38.89
C HIS A 397 26.94 3.38 38.04
N LEU A 398 28.07 3.47 38.75
CA LEU A 398 29.39 3.02 38.34
C LEU A 398 29.33 1.55 37.92
N VAL A 399 30.08 1.17 36.88
CA VAL A 399 31.05 0.06 36.96
C VAL A 399 32.24 0.40 36.06
N ALA A 400 33.40 0.58 36.69
CA ALA A 400 34.72 0.38 36.09
C ALA A 400 35.32 -0.85 36.78
N SER A 401 35.79 -1.83 36.00
CA SER A 401 36.90 -2.77 36.26
C SER A 401 36.71 -4.07 35.48
N THR A 402 37.40 -4.18 34.35
CA THR A 402 38.40 -5.23 34.01
C THR A 402 38.87 -5.00 32.59
#